data_AF-A0A7M3ZXC8-F1
#
_entry.id   AF-A0A7M3ZXC8-F1
#
_cell.length_a   1.000
_cell.length_b   1.000
_cell.length_c   1.000
_cell.angle_alpha   90.00
_cell.angle_beta   90.00
_cell.angle_gamma   90.00
#
_symmetry.space_group_name_H-M   'P 1'
#
loop_
_entity.id
_entity.type
_entity.pdbx_description
1 polymer ?
#
loop_
_entity_poly.entity_id
_entity_poly.type
_entity_poly.pdbx_seq_one_letter_code
_entity_poly.pdbx_strand_id
1 'polypeptide(L)'
;MLPEREFFPAFTKKRWMLSSPSVLPKSGTSVPERPLKPPLKPRRGTLEMDVASAAETGVFFLFAAITLGGALGLIFAQRVAHSMLSLIFCFMAVSGIFILLGAEFLAAIQILVYLASVGLVVLFGIMLTRRQILEEDFE
;
A
#
# COMPACT_ATOMS: atom_id res chain seq x y z
N MET A 1 13.65 44.97 -51.18
CA MET A 1 13.38 45.45 -49.81
C MET A 1 14.46 44.91 -48.88
N LEU A 2 15.49 45.72 -48.59
CA LEU A 2 16.30 45.64 -47.35
C LEU A 2 15.50 46.37 -46.23
N PRO A 3 15.84 46.36 -44.91
CA PRO A 3 17.18 46.13 -44.32
C PRO A 3 17.14 45.37 -42.94
N GLU A 4 18.21 44.69 -42.50
CA GLU A 4 19.19 45.14 -41.47
C GLU A 4 18.77 45.15 -39.97
N ARG A 5 19.67 44.54 -39.18
CA ARG A 5 20.19 44.97 -37.85
C ARG A 5 19.65 44.35 -36.56
N GLU A 6 20.58 43.64 -35.90
CA GLU A 6 21.05 43.88 -34.52
C GLU A 6 19.98 44.02 -33.41
N PHE A 7 19.85 43.00 -32.55
CA PHE A 7 19.65 43.30 -31.13
C PHE A 7 20.32 42.28 -30.19
N PHE A 8 21.54 42.66 -29.83
CA PHE A 8 22.15 42.56 -28.51
C PHE A 8 22.72 41.23 -27.97
N PRO A 9 24.06 41.19 -27.78
CA PRO A 9 24.76 40.33 -26.84
C PRO A 9 24.74 40.98 -25.45
N ALA A 10 24.47 40.24 -24.37
CA ALA A 10 24.80 40.73 -23.03
C ALA A 10 24.83 39.63 -21.97
N PHE A 11 26.05 39.30 -21.55
CA PHE A 11 26.42 39.52 -20.15
C PHE A 11 25.78 38.62 -19.08
N THR A 12 26.18 37.36 -19.05
CA THR A 12 26.17 36.60 -17.79
C THR A 12 27.43 35.75 -17.67
N LYS A 13 28.56 36.46 -17.49
CA LYS A 13 29.87 35.88 -17.15
C LYS A 13 30.63 36.75 -16.14
N LYS A 14 29.91 37.43 -15.23
CA LYS A 14 30.48 38.25 -14.13
C LYS A 14 29.71 38.07 -12.82
N ARG A 15 29.62 36.82 -12.34
CA ARG A 15 29.16 36.49 -10.98
C ARG A 15 30.11 35.50 -10.31
N TRP A 16 31.38 35.55 -10.67
CA TRP A 16 32.42 34.63 -10.22
C TRP A 16 33.56 35.29 -9.46
N MET A 17 33.46 36.59 -9.14
CA MET A 17 34.49 37.30 -8.39
C MET A 17 33.85 38.39 -7.54
N LEU A 18 34.27 38.48 -6.26
CA LEU A 18 33.88 39.41 -5.19
C LEU A 18 32.72 39.00 -4.27
N SER A 19 32.97 38.00 -3.42
CA SER A 19 32.64 38.10 -1.99
C SER A 19 33.37 37.04 -1.15
N SER A 20 34.67 37.26 -0.94
CA SER A 20 35.37 36.68 0.21
C SER A 20 35.97 37.82 1.04
N PRO A 21 35.37 38.17 2.18
CA PRO A 21 36.07 38.86 3.25
C PRO A 21 36.78 37.82 4.12
N SER A 22 38.07 38.04 4.28
CA SER A 22 39.05 37.28 5.02
C SER A 22 38.95 37.47 6.56
N VAL A 23 39.09 36.34 7.28
CA VAL A 23 39.82 36.13 8.55
C VAL A 23 39.25 36.73 9.86
N LEU A 24 38.91 35.83 10.80
CA LEU A 24 38.95 36.07 12.25
C LEU A 24 40.01 35.15 12.90
N PRO A 25 40.65 35.59 14.00
CA PRO A 25 41.88 35.01 14.54
C PRO A 25 41.64 33.79 15.43
N LYS A 26 42.60 32.86 15.41
CA LYS A 26 42.80 31.80 16.42
C LYS A 26 43.77 32.31 17.49
N SER A 27 43.35 32.42 18.75
CA SER A 27 44.14 32.05 19.95
C SER A 27 43.33 32.30 21.22
N GLY A 28 43.44 31.41 22.21
CA GLY A 28 42.82 31.59 23.53
C GLY A 28 42.19 30.32 24.08
N THR A 29 43.05 29.49 24.66
CA THR A 29 42.76 28.42 25.61
C THR A 29 41.64 28.73 26.61
N SER A 30 40.56 27.97 26.56
CA SER A 30 39.81 27.55 27.74
C SER A 30 39.25 26.14 27.48
N VAL A 31 40.06 25.13 27.85
CA VAL A 31 39.55 23.78 28.06
C VAL A 31 39.18 23.67 29.54
N PRO A 32 37.89 23.75 29.92
CA PRO A 32 37.42 23.12 31.11
C PRO A 32 36.86 21.74 30.74
N GLU A 33 37.56 20.69 31.18
CA GLU A 33 37.04 19.33 31.28
C GLU A 33 35.73 19.32 32.11
N ARG A 34 34.59 18.95 31.50
CA ARG A 34 33.62 18.06 32.17
C ARG A 34 33.00 17.08 31.16
N PRO A 35 33.15 15.77 31.39
CA PRO A 35 32.62 14.74 30.53
C PRO A 35 31.14 14.56 30.86
N LEU A 36 30.26 14.90 29.91
CA LEU A 36 28.92 14.36 29.90
C LEU A 36 28.44 14.30 28.44
N LYS A 37 28.84 13.26 27.72
CA LYS A 37 28.01 12.80 26.60
C LYS A 37 26.67 12.47 27.23
N PRO A 38 25.56 13.16 26.88
CA PRO A 38 24.27 12.80 27.44
C PRO A 38 24.04 11.31 27.12
N PRO A 39 23.50 10.51 28.05
CA PRO A 39 23.19 9.14 27.74
C PRO A 39 22.28 9.16 26.52
N LEU A 40 22.68 8.43 25.47
CA LEU A 40 21.80 8.08 24.37
C LEU A 40 20.56 7.49 25.03
N LYS A 41 19.49 8.28 25.06
CA LYS A 41 18.20 7.84 25.57
C LYS A 41 17.87 6.57 24.79
N PRO A 42 17.62 5.43 25.45
CA PRO A 42 17.28 4.21 24.74
C PRO A 42 16.14 4.56 23.80
N ARG A 43 16.30 4.20 22.54
CA ARG A 43 15.36 4.39 21.45
C ARG A 43 14.09 3.58 21.78
N ARG A 44 13.30 4.06 22.75
CA ARG A 44 12.06 3.46 23.25
C ARG A 44 10.95 3.50 22.19
N GLY A 45 11.19 4.19 21.08
CA GLY A 45 10.37 4.13 19.86
C GLY A 45 10.68 2.96 18.93
N THR A 46 11.72 2.15 19.18
CA THR A 46 11.94 0.93 18.38
C THR A 46 10.93 -0.15 18.73
N LEU A 47 10.57 -0.29 20.01
CA LEU A 47 9.55 -1.26 20.44
C LEU A 47 8.17 -0.94 19.88
N GLU A 48 7.77 0.33 19.85
CA GLU A 48 6.48 0.74 19.26
C GLU A 48 6.42 0.49 17.75
N MET A 49 7.53 0.68 17.02
CA MET A 49 7.63 0.37 15.58
C MET A 49 7.71 -1.14 15.30
N ASP A 50 8.37 -1.92 16.17
CA ASP A 50 8.41 -3.38 16.07
C ASP A 50 7.05 -4.00 16.36
N VAL A 51 6.29 -3.46 17.33
CA VAL A 51 4.93 -3.95 17.63
C VAL A 51 3.95 -3.55 16.53
N ALA A 52 4.07 -2.33 15.97
CA ALA A 52 3.24 -1.91 14.84
C ALA A 52 3.50 -2.77 13.60
N SER A 53 4.77 -2.99 13.23
CA SER A 53 5.12 -3.85 12.08
C SER A 53 4.80 -5.33 12.30
N ALA A 54 4.95 -5.82 13.53
CA ALA A 54 4.50 -7.16 13.91
C ALA A 54 2.97 -7.29 13.85
N ALA A 55 2.22 -6.25 14.25
CA ALA A 55 0.77 -6.23 14.14
C ALA A 55 0.32 -6.20 12.67
N GLU A 56 0.92 -5.36 11.82
CA GLU A 56 0.64 -5.32 10.39
C GLU A 56 0.88 -6.69 9.73
N THR A 57 2.03 -7.32 10.02
CA THR A 57 2.38 -8.64 9.51
C THR A 57 1.42 -9.72 10.02
N GLY A 58 1.06 -9.66 11.31
CA GLY A 58 0.12 -10.59 11.93
C GLY A 58 -1.29 -10.49 11.32
N VAL A 59 -1.79 -9.28 11.10
CA VAL A 59 -3.09 -9.03 10.46
C VAL A 59 -3.05 -9.47 8.99
N PHE A 60 -1.96 -9.20 8.26
CA PHE A 60 -1.78 -9.69 6.89
C PHE A 60 -1.86 -11.22 6.81
N PHE A 61 -1.11 -11.93 7.66
CA PHE A 61 -1.13 -13.39 7.70
C PHE A 61 -2.51 -13.93 8.09
N LEU A 62 -3.21 -13.27 9.01
CA LEU A 62 -4.57 -13.63 9.39
C LEU A 62 -5.53 -13.51 8.18
N PHE A 63 -5.54 -12.37 7.48
CA PHE A 63 -6.38 -12.20 6.29
C PHE A 63 -5.98 -13.13 5.13
N ALA A 64 -4.68 -13.42 4.96
CA ALA A 64 -4.19 -14.36 3.96
C ALA A 64 -4.65 -15.79 4.27
N ALA A 65 -4.55 -16.22 5.53
CA ALA A 65 -5.03 -17.52 5.99
C ALA A 65 -6.56 -17.64 5.84
N ILE A 66 -7.30 -16.57 6.15
CA ILE A 66 -8.75 -16.52 5.97
C ILE A 66 -9.13 -16.62 4.49
N THR A 67 -8.44 -15.87 3.62
CA THR A 67 -8.64 -15.95 2.16
C THR A 67 -8.41 -17.37 1.65
N LEU A 68 -7.33 -18.01 2.08
CA LEU A 68 -7.00 -19.37 1.67
C LEU A 68 -8.02 -20.38 2.22
N GLY A 69 -8.43 -20.25 3.49
CA GLY A 69 -9.46 -21.07 4.10
C GLY A 69 -10.83 -20.93 3.41
N GLY A 70 -11.20 -19.71 3.01
CA GLY A 70 -12.40 -19.44 2.23
C GLY A 70 -12.33 -20.01 0.81
N ALA A 71 -11.17 -19.95 0.17
CA ALA A 71 -10.96 -20.56 -1.15
C ALA A 71 -11.02 -22.09 -1.09
N LEU A 72 -10.47 -22.71 -0.04
CA LEU A 72 -10.62 -24.15 0.18
C LEU A 72 -12.08 -24.50 0.50
N GLY A 73 -12.73 -23.73 1.37
CA GLY A 73 -14.14 -23.91 1.72
C GLY A 73 -15.08 -23.77 0.51
N LEU A 74 -14.76 -22.89 -0.44
CA LEU A 74 -15.46 -22.75 -1.71
C LEU A 74 -15.44 -24.05 -2.53
N ILE A 75 -14.27 -24.68 -2.65
CA ILE A 75 -14.04 -25.88 -3.47
C ILE A 75 -14.58 -27.13 -2.77
N PHE A 76 -14.42 -27.25 -1.45
CA PHE A 76 -14.84 -28.44 -0.69
C PHE A 76 -16.33 -28.44 -0.31
N ALA A 77 -17.05 -27.31 -0.45
CA ALA A 77 -18.44 -27.23 -0.07
C ALA A 77 -19.35 -28.09 -0.97
N GLN A 78 -19.95 -29.13 -0.40
CA GLN A 78 -20.91 -30.00 -1.10
C GLN A 78 -22.27 -29.33 -1.40
N ARG A 79 -22.59 -28.25 -0.69
CA ARG A 79 -23.81 -27.47 -0.88
C ARG A 79 -23.46 -26.14 -1.53
N VAL A 80 -24.11 -25.85 -2.65
CA VAL A 80 -23.94 -24.60 -3.41
C VAL A 80 -24.11 -23.37 -2.50
N ALA A 81 -25.09 -23.37 -1.60
CA ALA A 81 -25.30 -22.26 -0.66
C ALA A 81 -24.08 -22.01 0.25
N HIS A 82 -23.43 -23.07 0.72
CA HIS A 82 -22.24 -22.95 1.57
C HIS A 82 -21.02 -22.51 0.77
N SER A 83 -20.88 -23.01 -0.47
CA SER A 83 -19.84 -22.59 -1.41
C SER A 83 -19.93 -21.09 -1.68
N MET A 84 -21.13 -20.57 -1.95
CA MET A 84 -21.38 -19.15 -2.20
C MET A 84 -21.05 -18.26 -1.00
N LEU A 85 -21.43 -18.65 0.22
CA LEU A 85 -21.07 -17.92 1.44
C LEU A 85 -19.54 -17.86 1.62
N SER A 86 -18.84 -18.96 1.32
CA SER A 86 -17.38 -19.02 1.36
C SER A 86 -16.72 -18.09 0.33
N LEU A 87 -17.32 -17.95 -0.87
CA LEU A 87 -16.85 -17.02 -1.90
C LEU A 87 -16.91 -15.56 -1.44
N ILE A 88 -18.04 -15.15 -0.87
CA ILE A 88 -18.27 -13.79 -0.35
C ILE A 88 -17.23 -13.47 0.73
N PHE A 89 -17.00 -14.43 1.64
CA PHE A 89 -16.02 -14.29 2.71
C PHE A 89 -14.59 -14.18 2.18
N CYS A 90 -14.25 -14.96 1.15
CA CYS A 90 -12.96 -14.88 0.46
C CYS A 90 -12.73 -13.50 -0.18
N PHE A 91 -13.70 -12.95 -0.92
CA PHE A 91 -13.56 -11.61 -1.52
C PHE A 91 -13.51 -10.49 -0.48
N MET A 92 -14.24 -10.62 0.63
CA MET A 92 -14.13 -9.68 1.76
C MET A 92 -12.72 -9.70 2.37
N ALA A 93 -12.13 -10.89 2.55
CA ALA A 93 -10.78 -11.01 3.08
C ALA A 93 -9.73 -10.42 2.12
N VAL A 94 -9.87 -10.65 0.81
CA VAL A 94 -9.02 -10.02 -0.23
C VAL A 94 -9.15 -8.49 -0.22
N SER A 95 -10.37 -7.96 -0.06
CA SER A 95 -10.56 -6.52 0.09
C SER A 95 -9.84 -5.97 1.33
N GLY A 96 -9.87 -6.71 2.45
CA GLY A 96 -9.11 -6.36 3.65
C GLY A 96 -7.60 -6.30 3.39
N ILE A 97 -7.06 -7.25 2.63
CA ILE A 97 -5.67 -7.24 2.19
C ILE A 97 -5.37 -5.97 1.39
N PHE A 98 -6.21 -5.58 0.44
CA PHE A 98 -5.99 -4.33 -0.32
C PHE A 98 -6.01 -3.07 0.55
N ILE A 99 -6.82 -3.03 1.60
CA ILE A 99 -6.79 -1.92 2.57
C ILE A 99 -5.45 -1.90 3.33
N LEU A 100 -4.95 -3.07 3.77
CA LEU A 100 -3.65 -3.19 4.42
C LEU A 100 -2.48 -2.73 3.53
N LEU A 101 -2.59 -2.96 2.21
CA LEU A 101 -1.59 -2.49 1.24
C LEU A 101 -1.68 -0.98 0.94
N GLY A 102 -2.64 -0.26 1.54
CA GLY A 102 -2.90 1.15 1.24
C GLY A 102 -3.57 1.38 -0.12
N ALA A 103 -4.15 0.34 -0.72
CA ALA A 103 -4.79 0.38 -2.03
C ALA A 103 -6.32 0.54 -1.89
N GLU A 104 -6.78 1.63 -1.28
CA GLU A 104 -8.20 1.87 -0.94
C GLU A 104 -9.12 1.87 -2.18
N PHE A 105 -8.67 2.47 -3.28
CA PHE A 105 -9.43 2.46 -4.54
C PHE A 105 -9.61 1.04 -5.09
N LEU A 106 -8.55 0.22 -5.01
CA LEU A 106 -8.60 -1.16 -5.47
C LEU A 106 -9.48 -2.02 -4.57
N ALA A 107 -9.45 -1.78 -3.24
CA ALA A 107 -10.37 -2.41 -2.29
C ALA A 107 -11.83 -2.07 -2.62
N ALA A 108 -12.14 -0.81 -2.92
CA ALA A 108 -13.48 -0.40 -3.34
C ALA A 108 -13.92 -1.11 -4.63
N ILE A 109 -13.04 -1.19 -5.63
CA ILE A 109 -13.31 -1.93 -6.88
C ILE A 109 -13.52 -3.43 -6.59
N GLN A 110 -12.76 -4.01 -5.67
CA GLN A 110 -12.91 -5.41 -5.29
C GLN A 110 -14.33 -5.71 -4.79
N ILE A 111 -14.88 -4.82 -3.95
CA ILE A 111 -16.25 -4.98 -3.46
C ILE A 111 -17.27 -4.68 -4.56
N LEU A 112 -17.14 -3.57 -5.28
CA LEU A 112 -18.13 -3.14 -6.28
C LEU A 112 -18.18 -4.05 -7.52
N VAL A 113 -17.02 -4.51 -8.00
CA VAL A 113 -16.92 -5.28 -9.24
C VAL A 113 -16.88 -6.78 -8.94
N TYR A 114 -16.00 -7.26 -8.07
CA TYR A 114 -15.90 -8.70 -7.84
C TYR A 114 -17.02 -9.24 -6.95
N LEU A 115 -17.32 -8.58 -5.83
CA LEU A 115 -18.35 -9.09 -4.92
C LEU A 115 -19.77 -8.85 -5.48
N ALA A 116 -20.07 -7.62 -5.92
CA ALA A 116 -21.42 -7.27 -6.36
C ALA A 116 -21.69 -7.58 -7.84
N SER A 117 -20.77 -7.33 -8.76
CA SER A 117 -21.05 -7.53 -10.20
C SER A 117 -20.76 -8.95 -10.64
N VAL A 118 -19.48 -9.35 -10.65
CA VAL A 118 -19.04 -10.67 -11.11
C VAL A 118 -19.56 -11.77 -10.20
N GLY A 119 -19.48 -11.57 -8.88
CA GLY A 119 -19.93 -12.51 -7.86
C GLY A 119 -21.41 -12.83 -7.98
N LEU A 120 -22.29 -11.82 -7.96
CA LEU A 120 -23.74 -12.05 -8.10
C LEU A 120 -24.07 -12.71 -9.44
N VAL A 121 -23.42 -12.33 -10.56
CA VAL A 121 -23.65 -12.97 -11.87
C VAL A 121 -23.28 -14.45 -11.84
N VAL A 122 -22.13 -14.80 -11.27
CA VAL A 122 -21.73 -16.22 -11.09
C VAL A 122 -22.72 -16.95 -10.18
N LEU A 123 -23.16 -16.30 -9.10
CA LEU A 123 -24.15 -16.87 -8.18
C LEU A 123 -25.47 -17.18 -8.91
N PHE A 124 -25.99 -16.22 -9.69
CA PHE A 124 -27.18 -16.43 -10.52
C PHE A 124 -26.97 -17.53 -11.56
N GLY A 125 -25.81 -17.58 -12.21
CA GLY A 125 -25.47 -18.63 -13.17
C GLY A 125 -25.54 -20.03 -12.55
N ILE A 126 -24.89 -20.23 -11.39
CA ILE A 126 -24.90 -21.53 -10.70
C ILE A 126 -26.33 -21.91 -10.26
N MET A 127 -27.12 -20.94 -9.78
CA MET A 127 -28.51 -21.21 -9.39
C MET A 127 -29.40 -21.62 -10.58
N LEU A 128 -29.21 -21.00 -11.75
CA LEU A 128 -29.95 -21.34 -12.97
C LEU A 128 -29.52 -22.71 -13.51
N THR A 129 -28.22 -22.98 -13.60
CA THR A 129 -27.70 -24.27 -14.12
C THR A 129 -28.11 -25.46 -13.24
N ARG A 130 -28.14 -25.30 -11.91
CA ARG A 130 -28.50 -26.42 -11.01
C ARG A 130 -29.93 -26.91 -11.23
N ARG A 131 -30.87 -26.05 -11.64
CA ARG A 131 -32.25 -26.46 -11.90
C ARG A 131 -32.39 -27.28 -13.19
N GLN A 132 -31.57 -27.03 -14.21
CA GLN A 132 -31.70 -27.67 -15.52
C GLN A 132 -31.31 -29.16 -15.50
N ILE A 133 -30.34 -29.55 -14.66
CA ILE A 133 -29.83 -30.94 -14.59
C ILE A 133 -30.85 -31.91 -13.95
N LEU A 134 -31.85 -31.40 -13.22
CA LEU A 134 -32.83 -32.24 -12.52
C LEU A 134 -34.05 -32.62 -13.39
N GLU A 135 -34.24 -31.96 -14.53
CA GLU A 135 -35.43 -32.15 -15.37
C GLU A 135 -35.18 -33.12 -16.55
N GLU A 136 -33.92 -33.34 -16.97
CA GLU A 136 -33.57 -34.21 -18.11
C GLU A 136 -33.48 -35.71 -17.77
N ASP A 137 -33.68 -36.10 -16.51
CA ASP A 137 -33.68 -37.51 -16.07
C ASP A 137 -35.09 -38.15 -16.03
N PHE A 138 -36.12 -37.45 -16.53
CA PHE A 138 -37.53 -37.89 -16.44
C PHE A 138 -38.24 -38.16 -17.79
N GLU A 139 -37.51 -38.20 -18.91
CA GLU A 139 -38.03 -38.71 -20.20
C GLU A 139 -37.36 -40.02 -20.63
#